data_AF-B7X5D2-F1
#
_entry.id   AF-B7X5D2-F1
#
_cell.length_a   1.000
_cell.length_b   1.000
_cell.length_c   1.000
_cell.angle_alpha   90.00
_cell.angle_beta   90.00
_cell.angle_gamma   90.00
#
_symmetry.space_group_name_H-M   'P 1'
#
loop_
_entity.id
_entity.type
_entity.pdbx_description
1 polymer ?
#
loop_
_entity_poly.entity_id
_entity_poly.type
_entity_poly.pdbx_seq_one_letter_code
_entity_poly.pdbx_strand_id
1 'polypeptide(L)'
;MGIDHLDISKKYGRTADFFINLKLIDRFLNGYAGNVLVLITLFNSRISIEELNQIASKNCWFLVITNENTTAQLKNGFIQRTPVNISCEDFSFKVGAHLKRMLGSESCRSFFPKKINFPKSIFNFSSLKDVATCQSKIGVGRLLREGREFDFFFNLKEKTKKLIVIGQSALDRKNVDLPFFHRWRWTNDIEASSLVINDPTLYVSDRLNVGWWVGCSNSNYLELFVEELYGLLDSMGLSCSDLIFYGGSAGGFTSFQMALEMPGSKVVADIPQTNILDFHIRRDIENLLEDAFSLNANNFNHDFIGRFDVVEKIKRKKFVPDFIYLQNINDAFHNKRHLLYFVNSLEKLGFPYKGRYYFYDIWHPQRGGHTPLNRHATTTILNAAFEAEYSEKFIDLGLTEVNFQK
;
A
#
# COMPACT_ATOMS: atom_id res chain seq x y z
N MET A 1 -0.81 11.01 -21.44
CA MET A 1 -1.79 10.13 -22.13
C MET A 1 -2.23 9.09 -21.12
N GLY A 2 -3.42 9.28 -20.53
CA GLY A 2 -4.04 8.23 -19.72
C GLY A 2 -4.33 7.04 -20.62
N ILE A 3 -4.06 5.83 -20.13
CA ILE A 3 -4.50 4.60 -20.78
C ILE A 3 -5.88 4.33 -20.20
N ASP A 4 -6.93 4.72 -20.92
CA ASP A 4 -8.29 4.29 -20.59
C ASP A 4 -8.40 2.79 -20.84
N HIS A 5 -8.98 2.05 -19.89
CA HIS A 5 -9.18 0.60 -20.01
C HIS A 5 -10.66 0.26 -19.90
N LEU A 6 -11.09 -0.74 -20.67
CA LEU A 6 -12.45 -1.26 -20.67
C LEU A 6 -12.39 -2.78 -20.47
N ASP A 7 -12.89 -3.27 -19.33
CA ASP A 7 -13.06 -4.70 -19.09
C ASP A 7 -14.39 -5.17 -19.70
N ILE A 8 -14.32 -6.17 -20.56
CA ILE A 8 -15.46 -6.74 -21.30
C ILE A 8 -15.76 -8.18 -20.90
N SER A 9 -15.04 -8.69 -19.90
CA SER A 9 -15.12 -10.07 -19.44
C SER A 9 -16.16 -10.20 -18.32
N LYS A 10 -17.37 -10.67 -18.69
CA LYS A 10 -18.50 -11.08 -17.82
C LYS A 10 -19.13 -10.05 -16.87
N LYS A 11 -18.40 -9.09 -16.29
CA LYS A 11 -18.95 -8.07 -15.35
C LYS A 11 -19.59 -6.87 -16.07
N TYR A 12 -19.13 -6.57 -17.30
CA TYR A 12 -19.59 -5.42 -18.10
C TYR A 12 -19.89 -5.75 -19.57
N GLY A 13 -19.85 -7.04 -19.94
CA GLY A 13 -20.28 -7.49 -21.26
C GLY A 13 -21.79 -7.29 -21.42
N ARG A 14 -22.25 -6.86 -22.61
CA ARG A 14 -23.70 -6.77 -22.89
C ARG A 14 -24.38 -8.13 -22.86
N THR A 15 -23.61 -9.21 -23.04
CA THR A 15 -24.08 -10.59 -22.99
C THR A 15 -23.09 -11.46 -22.24
N ALA A 16 -23.51 -12.68 -21.86
CA ALA A 16 -22.61 -13.69 -21.30
C ALA A 16 -21.64 -14.30 -22.34
N ASP A 17 -21.87 -14.03 -23.63
CA ASP A 17 -21.07 -14.55 -24.73
C ASP A 17 -19.91 -13.59 -25.06
N PHE A 18 -18.68 -14.08 -24.88
CA PHE A 18 -17.48 -13.29 -25.08
C PHE A 18 -17.24 -12.89 -26.55
N PHE A 19 -17.58 -13.76 -27.50
CA PHE A 19 -17.41 -13.47 -28.92
C PHE A 19 -18.39 -12.39 -29.39
N ILE A 20 -19.64 -12.44 -28.90
CA ILE A 20 -20.63 -11.38 -29.15
C ILE A 20 -20.15 -10.05 -28.59
N ASN A 21 -19.62 -10.03 -27.35
CA ASN A 21 -19.08 -8.82 -26.75
C ASN A 21 -17.91 -8.24 -27.57
N LEU A 22 -17.01 -9.09 -28.08
CA LEU A 22 -15.93 -8.65 -28.97
C LEU A 22 -16.44 -8.04 -30.28
N LYS A 23 -17.47 -8.63 -30.92
CA LYS A 23 -18.09 -8.04 -32.12
C LYS A 23 -18.75 -6.69 -31.85
N LEU A 24 -19.35 -6.51 -30.68
CA LEU A 24 -19.95 -5.23 -30.29
C LEU A 24 -18.89 -4.14 -30.11
N ILE A 25 -17.73 -4.49 -29.57
CA ILE A 25 -16.59 -3.58 -29.46
C ILE A 25 -16.05 -3.22 -30.84
N ASP A 26 -15.83 -4.20 -31.71
CA ASP A 26 -15.35 -3.91 -33.07
C ASP A 26 -16.30 -2.96 -33.83
N ARG A 27 -17.62 -3.14 -33.67
CA ARG A 27 -18.60 -2.21 -34.22
C ARG A 27 -18.47 -0.80 -33.63
N PHE A 28 -18.20 -0.67 -32.33
CA PHE A 28 -17.95 0.62 -31.69
C PHE A 28 -16.64 1.26 -32.19
N LEU A 29 -15.58 0.46 -32.32
CA LEU A 29 -14.25 0.90 -32.74
C LEU A 29 -14.18 1.26 -34.24
N ASN A 30 -15.08 0.76 -35.08
CA ASN A 30 -15.14 1.14 -36.49
C ASN A 30 -15.37 2.65 -36.73
N GLY A 31 -15.83 3.41 -35.72
CA GLY A 31 -15.90 4.88 -35.75
C GLY A 31 -14.79 5.59 -34.99
N TYR A 32 -13.87 4.85 -34.37
CA TYR A 32 -12.82 5.40 -33.51
C TYR A 32 -11.53 5.66 -34.31
N ALA A 33 -11.05 6.90 -34.24
CA ALA A 33 -9.88 7.32 -35.02
C ALA A 33 -8.53 6.84 -34.43
N GLY A 34 -8.50 6.40 -33.17
CA GLY A 34 -7.28 5.97 -32.49
C GLY A 34 -6.98 4.48 -32.67
N ASN A 35 -5.71 4.10 -32.49
CA ASN A 35 -5.31 2.70 -32.39
C ASN A 35 -5.71 2.13 -31.03
N VAL A 36 -6.26 0.91 -31.02
CA VAL A 36 -6.66 0.20 -29.80
C VAL A 36 -5.91 -1.12 -29.72
N LEU A 37 -5.29 -1.38 -28.57
CA LEU A 37 -4.69 -2.67 -28.24
C LEU A 37 -5.64 -3.47 -27.34
N VAL A 38 -6.07 -4.64 -27.80
CA VAL A 38 -6.93 -5.57 -27.07
C VAL A 38 -6.09 -6.73 -26.53
N LEU A 39 -6.06 -6.88 -25.21
CA LEU A 39 -5.36 -7.96 -24.52
C LEU A 39 -6.33 -9.12 -24.28
N ILE A 40 -6.00 -10.31 -24.79
CA ILE A 40 -6.85 -11.51 -24.65
C ILE A 40 -6.03 -12.67 -24.08
N THR A 41 -6.59 -13.34 -23.09
CA THR A 41 -6.08 -14.62 -22.57
C THR A 41 -7.02 -15.75 -22.98
N LEU A 42 -6.50 -16.75 -23.70
CA LEU A 42 -7.25 -17.93 -24.13
C LEU A 42 -6.70 -19.16 -23.39
N PHE A 43 -7.43 -19.61 -22.37
CA PHE A 43 -7.12 -20.85 -21.66
C PHE A 43 -8.19 -21.89 -21.95
N ASN A 44 -7.85 -22.92 -22.72
CA ASN A 44 -8.81 -23.92 -23.21
C ASN A 44 -10.11 -23.26 -23.74
N SER A 45 -9.95 -22.19 -24.53
CA SER A 45 -11.07 -21.35 -24.95
C SER A 45 -11.90 -22.08 -26.01
N ARG A 46 -13.16 -21.64 -26.14
CA ARG A 46 -14.01 -22.04 -27.26
C ARG A 46 -13.83 -21.15 -28.47
N ILE A 47 -13.05 -20.07 -28.35
CA ILE A 47 -12.87 -19.06 -29.38
C ILE A 47 -11.52 -19.25 -30.03
N SER A 48 -11.54 -19.42 -31.35
CA SER A 48 -10.35 -19.64 -32.16
C SER A 48 -9.68 -18.33 -32.58
N ILE A 49 -8.41 -18.42 -32.99
CA ILE A 49 -7.68 -17.30 -33.59
C ILE A 49 -8.34 -16.85 -34.90
N GLU A 50 -8.91 -17.79 -35.67
CA GLU A 50 -9.66 -17.52 -36.89
C GLU A 50 -10.91 -16.68 -36.63
N GLU A 51 -11.62 -16.95 -35.54
CA GLU A 51 -12.77 -16.17 -35.10
C GLU A 51 -12.34 -14.75 -34.69
N LEU A 52 -11.22 -14.58 -33.99
CA LEU A 52 -10.68 -13.25 -33.68
C LEU A 52 -10.31 -12.46 -34.94
N ASN A 53 -9.80 -13.12 -35.99
CA ASN A 53 -9.49 -12.49 -37.28
C ASN A 53 -10.73 -11.98 -38.05
N GLN A 54 -11.93 -12.37 -37.65
CA GLN A 54 -13.18 -11.81 -38.18
C GLN A 54 -13.54 -10.47 -37.52
N ILE A 55 -12.89 -10.11 -36.41
CA ILE A 55 -13.19 -8.96 -35.55
C ILE A 55 -12.16 -7.83 -35.77
N ALA A 56 -11.66 -7.67 -36.99
CA ALA A 56 -10.48 -6.85 -37.27
C ALA A 56 -10.82 -5.55 -38.00
N SER A 57 -11.34 -4.55 -37.29
CA SER A 57 -11.25 -3.15 -37.73
C SER A 57 -9.78 -2.74 -37.94
N LYS A 58 -9.51 -1.82 -38.87
CA LYS A 58 -8.14 -1.39 -39.24
C LYS A 58 -7.30 -0.88 -38.07
N ASN A 59 -7.95 -0.36 -37.03
CA ASN A 59 -7.29 0.29 -35.89
C ASN A 59 -7.22 -0.61 -34.64
N CYS A 60 -7.70 -1.86 -34.72
CA CYS A 60 -7.70 -2.81 -33.61
C CYS A 60 -6.54 -3.81 -33.72
N TRP A 61 -5.68 -3.83 -32.72
CA TRP A 61 -4.54 -4.74 -32.57
C TRP A 61 -4.79 -5.71 -31.43
N PHE A 62 -4.50 -6.99 -31.65
CA PHE A 62 -4.66 -8.02 -30.63
C PHE A 62 -3.31 -8.45 -30.04
N LEU A 63 -3.22 -8.58 -28.73
CA LEU A 63 -2.18 -9.37 -28.08
C LEU A 63 -2.85 -10.54 -27.37
N VAL A 64 -2.68 -11.73 -27.95
CA VAL A 64 -3.31 -12.96 -27.48
C VAL A 64 -2.27 -13.81 -26.77
N ILE A 65 -2.54 -14.19 -25.51
CA ILE A 65 -1.75 -15.19 -24.79
C ILE A 65 -2.58 -16.47 -24.68
N THR A 66 -2.10 -17.59 -25.22
CA THR A 66 -2.89 -18.83 -25.35
C THR A 66 -2.10 -20.10 -25.02
N ASN A 67 -2.77 -21.08 -24.40
CA ASN A 67 -2.26 -22.45 -24.24
C ASN A 67 -2.75 -23.40 -25.36
N GLU A 68 -3.53 -22.91 -26.31
CA GLU A 68 -4.04 -23.74 -27.39
C GLU A 68 -2.94 -24.12 -28.37
N ASN A 69 -2.97 -25.37 -28.81
CA ASN A 69 -2.07 -25.85 -29.86
C ASN A 69 -2.55 -25.37 -31.23
N THR A 70 -2.26 -24.11 -31.57
CA THR A 70 -2.67 -23.50 -32.84
C THR A 70 -1.49 -22.97 -33.65
N THR A 71 -1.52 -23.23 -34.96
CA THR A 71 -0.61 -22.67 -35.97
C THR A 71 -1.15 -21.40 -36.61
N ALA A 72 -2.38 -21.01 -36.27
CA ALA A 72 -3.05 -19.83 -36.79
C ALA A 72 -2.26 -18.54 -36.48
N GLN A 73 -2.43 -17.53 -37.33
CA GLN A 73 -1.82 -16.21 -37.19
C GLN A 73 -2.90 -15.14 -37.10
N LEU A 74 -2.63 -14.06 -36.36
CA LEU A 74 -3.50 -12.89 -36.31
C LEU A 74 -3.22 -11.97 -37.50
N LYS A 75 -4.27 -11.40 -38.10
CA LYS A 75 -4.15 -10.36 -39.14
C LYS A 75 -3.52 -9.08 -38.57
N ASN A 76 -3.99 -8.64 -37.42
CA ASN A 76 -3.51 -7.44 -36.72
C ASN A 76 -3.21 -7.79 -35.26
N GLY A 77 -1.98 -8.23 -34.97
CA GLY A 77 -1.64 -8.58 -33.60
C GLY A 77 -0.49 -9.56 -33.43
N PHE A 78 -0.30 -10.00 -32.18
CA PHE A 78 0.72 -10.94 -31.77
C PHE A 78 0.11 -12.07 -30.94
N ILE A 79 0.63 -13.28 -31.15
CA ILE A 79 0.26 -14.47 -30.38
C ILE A 79 1.46 -14.88 -29.55
N GLN A 80 1.29 -14.89 -28.23
CA GLN A 80 2.24 -15.46 -27.29
C GLN A 80 1.71 -16.81 -26.81
N ARG A 81 2.41 -17.88 -27.17
CA ARG A 81 2.03 -19.24 -26.78
C ARG A 81 2.60 -19.61 -25.40
N THR A 82 1.84 -20.35 -24.63
CA THR A 82 2.25 -21.05 -23.41
C THR A 82 2.21 -22.57 -23.63
N PRO A 83 2.82 -23.40 -22.76
CA PRO A 83 2.72 -24.86 -22.86
C PRO A 83 1.26 -25.33 -22.91
N VAL A 84 0.97 -26.34 -23.73
CA VAL A 84 -0.41 -26.82 -23.99
C VAL A 84 -1.01 -27.49 -22.75
N ASN A 85 -0.24 -28.36 -22.09
CA ASN A 85 -0.64 -29.08 -20.88
C ASN A 85 -0.24 -28.32 -19.61
N ILE A 86 -0.79 -27.12 -19.44
CA ILE A 86 -0.51 -26.24 -18.30
C ILE A 86 -1.77 -26.10 -17.42
N SER A 87 -1.59 -26.00 -16.10
CA SER A 87 -2.71 -25.72 -15.19
C SER A 87 -3.21 -24.29 -15.38
N CYS A 88 -4.46 -23.99 -14.97
CA CYS A 88 -5.01 -22.64 -15.04
C CYS A 88 -4.21 -21.64 -14.19
N GLU A 89 -3.72 -22.10 -13.03
CA GLU A 89 -2.87 -21.31 -12.14
C GLU A 89 -1.52 -20.99 -12.78
N ASP A 90 -0.84 -22.01 -13.31
CA ASP A 90 0.44 -21.82 -14.01
C ASP A 90 0.30 -20.98 -15.27
N PHE A 91 -0.81 -21.13 -16.01
CA PHE A 91 -1.13 -20.29 -17.16
C PHE A 91 -1.23 -18.82 -16.76
N SER A 92 -1.96 -18.54 -15.66
CA SER A 92 -2.10 -17.20 -15.12
C SER A 92 -0.74 -16.60 -14.72
N PHE A 93 0.14 -17.38 -14.10
CA PHE A 93 1.51 -16.97 -13.81
C PHE A 93 2.32 -16.66 -15.07
N LYS A 94 2.20 -17.49 -16.12
CA LYS A 94 2.90 -17.26 -17.40
C LYS A 94 2.40 -16.00 -18.11
N VAL A 95 1.09 -15.77 -18.13
CA VAL A 95 0.49 -14.52 -18.64
C VAL A 95 1.13 -13.32 -17.96
N GLY A 96 1.15 -13.29 -16.63
CA GLY A 96 1.77 -12.22 -15.85
C GLY A 96 3.26 -12.04 -16.16
N ALA A 97 4.01 -13.14 -16.30
CA ALA A 97 5.43 -13.10 -16.65
C ALA A 97 5.69 -12.53 -18.05
N HIS A 98 4.88 -12.89 -19.04
CA HIS A 98 4.99 -12.37 -20.41
C HIS A 98 4.69 -10.87 -20.47
N LEU A 99 3.57 -10.45 -19.86
CA LEU A 99 3.21 -9.02 -19.79
C LEU A 99 4.30 -8.21 -19.09
N LYS A 100 4.85 -8.72 -17.98
CA LYS A 100 5.98 -8.08 -17.27
C LYS A 100 7.21 -7.91 -18.16
N ARG A 101 7.54 -8.90 -19.01
CA ARG A 101 8.68 -8.81 -19.94
C ARG A 101 8.42 -7.82 -21.08
N MET A 102 7.22 -7.81 -21.63
CA MET A 102 6.81 -6.89 -22.70
C MET A 102 6.87 -5.44 -22.23
N LEU A 103 6.32 -5.18 -21.04
CA LEU A 103 6.40 -3.87 -20.40
C LEU A 103 7.86 -3.54 -20.05
N GLY A 104 8.72 -4.50 -19.69
CA GLY A 104 10.11 -4.26 -19.27
C GLY A 104 11.09 -3.72 -20.33
N SER A 105 10.63 -3.42 -21.55
CA SER A 105 11.45 -2.84 -22.63
C SER A 105 11.75 -1.34 -22.41
N GLU A 106 12.81 -0.81 -23.04
CA GLU A 106 13.36 0.53 -22.73
C GLU A 106 12.35 1.69 -22.87
N SER A 107 11.36 1.55 -23.75
CA SER A 107 10.33 2.57 -24.01
C SER A 107 9.28 2.72 -22.90
N CYS A 108 9.19 1.76 -21.97
CA CYS A 108 8.23 1.77 -20.87
C CYS A 108 8.89 1.98 -19.49
N ARG A 109 10.17 2.37 -19.44
CA ARG A 109 10.93 2.54 -18.18
C ARG A 109 10.25 3.47 -17.16
N SER A 110 9.43 4.42 -17.60
CA SER A 110 8.64 5.29 -16.71
C SER A 110 7.62 4.53 -15.86
N PHE A 111 7.16 3.35 -16.30
CA PHE A 111 6.29 2.46 -15.54
C PHE A 111 7.05 1.54 -14.59
N PHE A 112 8.37 1.42 -14.73
CA PHE A 112 9.18 0.57 -13.88
C PHE A 112 9.67 1.33 -12.66
N PRO A 113 9.52 0.73 -11.47
CA PRO A 113 10.01 1.37 -10.27
C PRO A 113 11.52 1.59 -10.34
N LYS A 114 11.99 2.77 -9.93
CA LYS A 114 13.43 3.07 -9.98
C LYS A 114 14.19 2.07 -9.11
N LYS A 115 15.28 1.51 -9.66
CA LYS A 115 16.15 0.56 -8.94
C LYS A 115 16.97 1.30 -7.89
N ILE A 116 17.07 0.71 -6.70
CA ILE A 116 17.91 1.19 -5.60
C ILE A 116 18.48 -0.02 -4.87
N ASN A 117 19.76 0.05 -4.53
CA ASN A 117 20.45 -1.02 -3.79
C ASN A 117 20.27 -0.80 -2.29
N PHE A 118 20.21 -1.90 -1.53
CA PHE A 118 20.12 -1.79 -0.08
C PHE A 118 21.46 -1.21 0.43
N PRO A 119 21.43 -0.16 1.28
CA PRO A 119 22.65 0.45 1.78
C PRO A 119 23.41 -0.55 2.65
N LYS A 120 24.74 -0.56 2.49
CA LYS A 120 25.63 -1.38 3.32
C LYS A 120 26.05 -0.68 4.61
N SER A 121 25.90 0.64 4.66
CA SER A 121 26.33 1.47 5.79
C SER A 121 25.24 1.55 6.85
N ILE A 122 25.63 1.27 8.09
CA ILE A 122 24.84 1.46 9.29
C ILE A 122 25.45 2.65 10.06
N PHE A 123 24.61 3.60 10.45
CA PHE A 123 24.97 4.81 11.16
C PHE A 123 24.33 4.79 12.54
N ASN A 124 25.11 5.00 13.59
CA ASN A 124 24.59 5.15 14.95
C ASN A 124 24.38 6.64 15.24
N PHE A 125 23.20 6.97 15.73
CA PHE A 125 22.80 8.34 16.06
C PHE A 125 22.46 8.43 17.54
N SER A 126 22.94 9.49 18.19
CA SER A 126 22.55 9.84 19.56
C SER A 126 21.22 10.58 19.60
N SER A 127 20.85 11.25 18.50
CA SER A 127 19.54 11.86 18.29
C SER A 127 19.17 11.82 16.82
N LEU A 128 17.88 11.72 16.53
CA LEU A 128 17.38 11.66 15.15
C LEU A 128 17.65 12.97 14.38
N LYS A 129 17.81 14.10 15.07
CA LYS A 129 18.17 15.38 14.44
C LYS A 129 19.46 15.34 13.62
N ASP A 130 20.41 14.48 14.02
CA ASP A 130 21.73 14.34 13.40
C ASP A 130 21.65 13.61 12.04
N VAL A 131 20.51 12.99 11.71
CA VAL A 131 20.26 12.40 10.39
C VAL A 131 20.28 13.48 9.31
N ALA A 132 19.77 14.68 9.58
CA ALA A 132 19.70 15.78 8.60
C ALA A 132 21.09 16.20 8.08
N THR A 133 22.10 16.12 8.93
CA THR A 133 23.50 16.48 8.63
C THR A 133 24.37 15.27 8.30
N CYS A 134 23.78 14.07 8.22
CA CYS A 134 24.52 12.87 7.85
C CYS A 134 25.23 13.04 6.50
N GLN A 135 26.49 12.59 6.45
CA GLN A 135 27.33 12.64 5.24
C GLN A 135 26.70 11.82 4.11
N SER A 136 26.11 10.66 4.44
CA SER A 136 25.32 9.91 3.48
C SER A 136 23.89 10.41 3.48
N LYS A 137 23.29 10.53 2.29
CA LYS A 137 21.85 10.82 2.14
C LYS A 137 20.99 9.56 2.15
N ILE A 138 21.61 8.38 2.15
CA ILE A 138 20.91 7.10 2.20
C ILE A 138 21.64 6.12 3.12
N GLY A 139 20.90 5.41 3.97
CA GLY A 139 21.52 4.51 4.94
C GLY A 139 20.53 3.80 5.83
N VAL A 140 21.06 2.93 6.69
CA VAL A 140 20.36 2.44 7.88
C VAL A 140 20.87 3.25 9.07
N GLY A 141 19.96 3.86 9.81
CA GLY A 141 20.22 4.52 11.09
C GLY A 141 19.79 3.65 12.25
N ARG A 142 20.53 3.72 13.34
CA ARG A 142 20.19 3.17 14.65
C ARG A 142 20.24 4.28 15.68
N LEU A 143 19.15 4.50 16.37
CA LEU A 143 19.02 5.44 17.47
C LEU A 143 18.87 4.67 18.78
N LEU A 144 19.67 5.00 19.78
CA LEU A 144 19.54 4.45 21.13
C LEU A 144 18.88 5.50 22.03
N ARG A 145 17.67 5.22 22.53
CA ARG A 145 16.93 6.10 23.43
C ARG A 145 16.44 5.30 24.63
N GLU A 146 16.80 5.73 25.83
CA GLU A 146 16.43 5.04 27.09
C GLU A 146 16.76 3.53 27.09
N GLY A 147 17.90 3.15 26.48
CA GLY A 147 18.31 1.75 26.37
C GLY A 147 17.51 0.91 25.37
N ARG A 148 16.72 1.56 24.49
CA ARG A 148 15.96 0.91 23.42
C ARG A 148 16.51 1.29 22.05
N GLU A 149 16.63 0.30 21.17
CA GLU A 149 17.10 0.48 19.80
C GLU A 149 15.93 0.82 18.88
N PHE A 150 16.06 1.92 18.14
CA PHE A 150 15.15 2.35 17.10
C PHE A 150 15.91 2.34 15.77
N ASP A 151 15.69 1.31 14.96
CA ASP A 151 16.28 1.19 13.64
C ASP A 151 15.37 1.75 12.55
N PHE A 152 15.96 2.46 11.60
CA PHE A 152 15.24 3.04 10.47
C PHE A 152 16.14 3.06 9.22
N PHE A 153 15.55 2.88 8.05
CA PHE A 153 16.18 3.24 6.80
C PHE A 153 15.86 4.71 6.50
N PHE A 154 16.83 5.48 6.03
CA PHE A 154 16.63 6.86 5.60
C PHE A 154 17.05 7.06 4.15
N ASN A 155 16.32 7.90 3.43
CA ASN A 155 16.64 8.39 2.09
C ASN A 155 16.25 9.87 2.01
N LEU A 156 17.24 10.74 2.18
CA LEU A 156 17.10 12.19 2.24
C LEU A 156 17.27 12.79 0.83
N LYS A 157 16.44 13.78 0.51
CA LYS A 157 16.49 14.49 -0.77
C LYS A 157 16.78 15.96 -0.53
N GLU A 158 17.78 16.48 -1.23
CA GLU A 158 18.27 17.86 -1.01
C GLU A 158 17.27 18.94 -1.43
N LYS A 159 16.40 18.65 -2.40
CA LYS A 159 15.52 19.65 -3.04
C LYS A 159 14.07 19.61 -2.56
N THR A 160 13.75 18.85 -1.52
CA THR A 160 12.37 18.72 -1.03
C THR A 160 12.24 19.21 0.40
N LYS A 161 11.14 19.92 0.67
CA LYS A 161 10.73 20.35 2.02
C LYS A 161 9.62 19.45 2.53
N LYS A 162 9.79 18.14 2.39
CA LYS A 162 8.75 17.14 2.67
C LYS A 162 9.39 15.92 3.29
N LEU A 163 8.74 15.34 4.29
CA LEU A 163 9.14 14.09 4.93
C LEU A 163 8.00 13.09 4.89
N ILE A 164 8.30 11.85 4.50
CA ILE A 164 7.42 10.71 4.67
C ILE A 164 8.03 9.74 5.67
N VAL A 165 7.25 9.31 6.65
CA VAL A 165 7.62 8.24 7.59
C VAL A 165 6.77 7.00 7.28
N ILE A 166 7.42 5.90 6.90
CA ILE A 166 6.78 4.66 6.46
C ILE A 166 6.82 3.62 7.58
N GLY A 167 5.65 3.28 8.11
CA GLY A 167 5.44 2.23 9.10
C GLY A 167 5.48 0.81 8.52
N GLN A 168 5.97 -0.11 9.34
CA GLN A 168 6.08 -1.54 9.04
C GLN A 168 4.72 -2.25 9.20
N SER A 169 4.45 -3.24 8.35
CA SER A 169 3.27 -4.13 8.48
C SER A 169 3.69 -5.40 9.23
N ALA A 170 2.76 -6.28 9.60
CA ALA A 170 3.12 -7.56 10.23
C ALA A 170 4.15 -8.35 9.40
N LEU A 171 5.08 -8.98 10.10
CA LEU A 171 6.16 -9.80 9.56
C LEU A 171 5.84 -11.28 9.72
N ASP A 172 6.51 -12.11 8.94
CA ASP A 172 6.67 -13.52 9.27
C ASP A 172 8.07 -13.72 9.84
N ARG A 173 8.21 -13.64 11.17
CA ARG A 173 9.50 -13.70 11.87
C ARG A 173 10.24 -15.02 11.73
N LYS A 174 9.62 -16.04 11.12
CA LYS A 174 10.32 -17.27 10.74
C LYS A 174 11.19 -17.09 9.49
N ASN A 175 10.89 -16.08 8.67
CA ASN A 175 11.47 -15.86 7.35
C ASN A 175 12.22 -14.54 7.24
N VAL A 176 12.17 -13.67 8.24
CA VAL A 176 12.83 -12.36 8.23
C VAL A 176 13.50 -12.04 9.56
N ASP A 177 14.71 -11.48 9.49
CA ASP A 177 15.45 -10.96 10.63
C ASP A 177 15.17 -9.47 10.82
N LEU A 178 15.34 -8.99 12.06
CA LEU A 178 15.27 -7.57 12.39
C LEU A 178 16.65 -6.91 12.30
N PRO A 179 16.72 -5.61 11.95
CA PRO A 179 15.61 -4.76 11.53
C PRO A 179 15.13 -5.07 10.11
N PHE A 180 13.81 -4.90 9.86
CA PHE A 180 13.22 -5.14 8.54
C PHE A 180 12.46 -3.91 8.00
N PHE A 181 12.93 -3.33 6.90
CA PHE A 181 12.37 -2.08 6.38
C PHE A 181 11.34 -2.32 5.26
N HIS A 182 10.05 -2.32 5.58
CA HIS A 182 9.00 -2.46 4.55
C HIS A 182 9.07 -1.33 3.53
N ARG A 183 8.98 -1.68 2.24
CA ARG A 183 8.81 -0.69 1.15
C ARG A 183 9.97 0.32 1.04
N TRP A 184 11.15 0.06 1.62
CA TRP A 184 12.30 0.97 1.52
C TRP A 184 12.68 1.32 0.07
N ARG A 185 12.45 0.40 -0.88
CA ARG A 185 12.68 0.65 -2.30
C ARG A 185 11.77 1.74 -2.89
N TRP A 186 10.58 1.94 -2.32
CA TRP A 186 9.58 2.89 -2.81
C TRP A 186 10.05 4.33 -2.64
N THR A 187 10.96 4.59 -1.69
CA THR A 187 11.55 5.92 -1.42
C THR A 187 12.21 6.56 -2.65
N ASN A 188 12.60 5.77 -3.66
CA ASN A 188 13.15 6.30 -4.90
C ASN A 188 12.09 6.94 -5.82
N ASP A 189 10.83 6.51 -5.71
CA ASP A 189 9.70 7.03 -6.48
C ASP A 189 8.88 8.08 -5.70
N ILE A 190 9.16 8.25 -4.41
CA ILE A 190 8.51 9.25 -3.54
C ILE A 190 9.23 10.60 -3.66
N GLU A 191 8.56 11.72 -3.88
CA GLU A 191 9.14 13.06 -4.06
C GLU A 191 9.39 13.82 -2.74
N ALA A 192 9.67 13.07 -1.68
CA ALA A 192 9.95 13.55 -0.33
C ALA A 192 11.18 12.82 0.24
N SER A 193 11.83 13.43 1.24
CA SER A 193 12.73 12.67 2.12
C SER A 193 11.92 11.59 2.81
N SER A 194 12.53 10.44 3.09
CA SER A 194 11.81 9.28 3.62
C SER A 194 12.55 8.63 4.78
N LEU A 195 11.81 8.30 5.84
CA LEU A 195 12.21 7.31 6.83
C LEU A 195 11.34 6.08 6.68
N VAL A 196 11.93 4.89 6.76
CA VAL A 196 11.21 3.61 6.88
C VAL A 196 11.59 3.01 8.21
N ILE A 197 10.62 2.88 9.10
CA ILE A 197 10.88 2.59 10.51
C ILE A 197 10.62 1.11 10.81
N ASN A 198 11.52 0.48 11.55
CA ASN A 198 11.32 -0.87 12.10
C ASN A 198 10.68 -0.76 13.48
N ASP A 199 9.66 -1.57 13.77
CA ASP A 199 8.97 -1.50 15.05
C ASP A 199 9.87 -2.04 16.20
N PRO A 200 10.29 -1.18 17.14
CA PRO A 200 11.17 -1.56 18.24
C PRO A 200 10.50 -2.51 19.24
N THR A 201 9.17 -2.60 19.24
CA THR A 201 8.42 -3.54 20.08
C THR A 201 8.75 -4.99 19.71
N LEU A 202 9.13 -5.25 18.46
CA LEU A 202 9.50 -6.59 17.98
C LEU A 202 10.79 -7.14 18.61
N TYR A 203 11.62 -6.28 19.20
CA TYR A 203 12.83 -6.68 19.94
C TYR A 203 12.53 -7.24 21.33
N VAL A 204 11.30 -7.08 21.83
CA VAL A 204 10.90 -7.57 23.15
C VAL A 204 10.85 -9.10 23.18
N SER A 205 10.43 -9.74 22.09
CA SER A 205 10.29 -11.19 22.01
C SER A 205 10.28 -11.67 20.56
N ASP A 206 10.94 -12.80 20.31
CA ASP A 206 10.93 -13.49 19.01
C ASP A 206 9.57 -14.11 18.66
N ARG A 207 8.62 -14.13 19.61
CA ARG A 207 7.23 -14.56 19.37
C ARG A 207 6.37 -13.49 18.70
N LEU A 208 6.87 -12.26 18.60
CA LEU A 208 6.12 -11.12 18.07
C LEU A 208 6.36 -10.96 16.57
N ASN A 209 5.31 -11.20 15.78
CA ASN A 209 5.26 -10.92 14.34
C ASN A 209 4.91 -9.46 14.02
N VAL A 210 4.32 -8.76 14.99
CA VAL A 210 3.85 -7.38 14.86
C VAL A 210 3.80 -6.75 16.26
N GLY A 211 4.22 -5.50 16.38
CA GLY A 211 4.25 -4.79 17.66
C GLY A 211 3.42 -3.50 17.70
N TRP A 212 2.97 -3.00 16.55
CA TRP A 212 2.24 -1.74 16.41
C TRP A 212 2.85 -0.53 17.13
N TRP A 213 4.16 -0.53 17.38
CA TRP A 213 4.88 0.52 18.10
C TRP A 213 4.41 0.79 19.53
N VAL A 214 3.67 -0.13 20.15
CA VAL A 214 3.07 0.12 21.49
C VAL A 214 4.10 0.13 22.62
N GLY A 215 5.29 -0.41 22.38
CA GLY A 215 6.33 -0.59 23.37
C GLY A 215 5.96 -1.60 24.43
N CYS A 216 6.29 -1.28 25.69
CA CYS A 216 6.05 -2.15 26.84
C CYS A 216 5.30 -1.42 27.95
N SER A 217 4.97 -2.14 29.03
CA SER A 217 4.21 -1.60 30.16
C SER A 217 4.81 -0.30 30.74
N ASN A 218 6.14 -0.22 30.83
CA ASN A 218 6.85 0.92 31.43
C ASN A 218 7.42 1.93 30.42
N SER A 219 7.28 1.71 29.11
CA SER A 219 7.84 2.62 28.10
C SER A 219 7.02 2.61 26.82
N ASN A 220 6.59 3.80 26.39
CA ASN A 220 5.83 3.99 25.16
C ASN A 220 6.78 4.35 24.02
N TYR A 221 7.16 3.35 23.22
CA TYR A 221 8.17 3.51 22.18
C TYR A 221 7.73 4.50 21.08
N LEU A 222 6.43 4.58 20.80
CA LEU A 222 5.91 5.56 19.85
C LEU A 222 6.15 7.00 20.31
N GLU A 223 5.87 7.31 21.58
CA GLU A 223 6.08 8.65 22.13
C GLU A 223 7.57 9.01 22.14
N LEU A 224 8.44 8.09 22.58
CA LEU A 224 9.90 8.29 22.57
C LEU A 224 10.44 8.62 21.17
N PHE A 225 9.93 7.94 20.14
CA PHE A 225 10.37 8.20 18.77
C PHE A 225 9.78 9.49 18.19
N VAL A 226 8.54 9.83 18.54
CA VAL A 226 7.93 11.10 18.11
C VAL A 226 8.69 12.30 18.68
N GLU A 227 9.17 12.23 19.92
CA GLU A 227 10.05 13.26 20.49
C GLU A 227 11.30 13.51 19.63
N GLU A 228 11.96 12.43 19.19
CA GLU A 228 13.12 12.51 18.31
C GLU A 228 12.75 13.01 16.91
N LEU A 229 11.56 12.67 16.42
CA LEU A 229 11.05 13.14 15.13
C LEU A 229 10.80 14.65 15.10
N TYR A 230 10.34 15.26 16.20
CA TYR A 230 10.29 16.73 16.30
C TYR A 230 11.67 17.36 16.11
N GLY A 231 12.71 16.80 16.73
CA GLY A 231 14.10 17.28 16.58
C GLY A 231 14.62 17.14 15.15
N LEU A 232 14.23 16.09 14.44
CA LEU A 232 14.56 15.93 13.02
C LEU A 232 13.83 16.94 12.13
N LEU A 233 12.54 17.19 12.35
CA LEU A 233 11.81 18.20 11.59
C LEU A 233 12.46 19.58 11.74
N ASP A 234 12.77 19.96 12.97
CA ASP A 234 13.44 21.23 13.27
C ASP A 234 14.81 21.34 12.56
N SER A 235 15.65 20.30 12.62
CA SER A 235 16.95 20.31 11.96
C SER A 235 16.88 20.33 10.43
N MET A 236 15.77 19.85 9.85
CA MET A 236 15.47 19.95 8.42
C MET A 236 14.77 21.25 8.03
N GLY A 237 14.41 22.11 8.98
CA GLY A 237 13.61 23.31 8.74
C GLY A 237 12.19 22.99 8.24
N LEU A 238 11.61 21.89 8.73
CA LEU A 238 10.28 21.40 8.40
C LEU A 238 9.32 21.58 9.58
N SER A 239 8.04 21.60 9.25
CA SER A 239 6.95 21.61 10.24
C SER A 239 6.12 20.33 10.14
N CYS A 240 5.19 20.13 11.07
CA CYS A 240 4.29 18.97 11.01
C CYS A 240 3.44 18.94 9.73
N SER A 241 3.10 20.09 9.12
CA SER A 241 2.37 20.12 7.83
C SER A 241 3.18 19.62 6.64
N ASP A 242 4.50 19.51 6.78
CA ASP A 242 5.41 18.96 5.78
C ASP A 242 5.64 17.44 5.97
N LEU A 243 4.94 16.83 6.93
CA LEU A 243 5.10 15.43 7.33
C LEU A 243 3.87 14.61 6.97
N ILE A 244 4.11 13.50 6.25
CA ILE A 244 3.13 12.44 6.02
C ILE A 244 3.58 11.16 6.70
N PHE A 245 2.69 10.54 7.47
CA PHE A 245 2.85 9.17 7.94
C PHE A 245 2.14 8.22 6.98
N TYR A 246 2.82 7.17 6.55
CA TYR A 246 2.25 6.16 5.67
C TYR A 246 2.47 4.74 6.18
N GLY A 247 1.46 3.89 6.02
CA GLY A 247 1.64 2.47 6.20
C GLY A 247 0.40 1.68 5.84
N GLY A 248 0.64 0.41 5.51
CA GLY A 248 -0.44 -0.55 5.27
C GLY A 248 -0.66 -1.45 6.48
N SER A 249 -1.92 -1.82 6.78
CA SER A 249 -2.24 -2.73 7.88
C SER A 249 -1.65 -2.18 9.20
N ALA A 250 -0.74 -2.90 9.86
CA ALA A 250 -0.19 -2.46 11.15
C ALA A 250 0.55 -1.13 11.06
N GLY A 251 1.18 -0.85 9.92
CA GLY A 251 1.84 0.43 9.68
C GLY A 251 0.86 1.58 9.53
N GLY A 252 -0.37 1.30 9.09
CA GLY A 252 -1.44 2.30 9.04
C GLY A 252 -1.95 2.66 10.44
N PHE A 253 -2.05 1.68 11.34
CA PHE A 253 -2.30 1.92 12.76
C PHE A 253 -1.21 2.82 13.36
N THR A 254 0.07 2.45 13.19
CA THR A 254 1.22 3.26 13.64
C THR A 254 1.17 4.68 13.08
N SER A 255 0.80 4.84 11.80
CA SER A 255 0.69 6.16 11.16
C SER A 255 -0.35 7.05 11.84
N PHE A 256 -1.53 6.52 12.15
CA PHE A 256 -2.54 7.26 12.93
C PHE A 256 -2.03 7.60 14.33
N GLN A 257 -1.44 6.64 15.03
CA GLN A 257 -0.95 6.84 16.39
C GLN A 257 0.16 7.91 16.47
N MET A 258 1.04 7.98 15.48
CA MET A 258 2.09 9.00 15.38
C MET A 258 1.52 10.37 15.03
N ALA A 259 0.60 10.45 14.07
CA ALA A 259 -0.05 11.72 13.71
C ALA A 259 -0.83 12.33 14.88
N LEU A 260 -1.38 11.49 15.76
CA LEU A 260 -2.05 11.92 17.01
C LEU A 260 -1.09 12.54 18.04
N GLU A 261 0.22 12.31 17.92
CA GLU A 261 1.27 12.98 18.72
C GLU A 261 1.94 14.14 17.97
N MET A 262 1.65 14.30 16.67
CA MET A 262 2.21 15.36 15.81
C MET A 262 1.11 16.14 15.09
N PRO A 263 0.31 16.96 15.82
CA PRO A 263 -0.79 17.72 15.23
C PRO A 263 -0.34 18.58 14.04
N GLY A 264 -1.13 18.56 12.97
CA GLY A 264 -0.81 19.24 11.71
C GLY A 264 -0.18 18.35 10.65
N SER A 265 0.31 17.15 11.03
CA SER A 265 0.71 16.11 10.08
C SER A 265 -0.48 15.41 9.42
N LYS A 266 -0.21 14.68 8.34
CA LYS A 266 -1.22 13.95 7.56
C LYS A 266 -0.92 12.45 7.53
N VAL A 267 -1.98 11.65 7.56
CA VAL A 267 -1.91 10.19 7.47
C VAL A 267 -2.30 9.74 6.06
N VAL A 268 -1.56 8.80 5.48
CA VAL A 268 -2.01 7.99 4.34
C VAL A 268 -1.99 6.54 4.79
N ALA A 269 -3.15 5.94 5.03
CA ALA A 269 -3.26 4.61 5.61
C ALA A 269 -3.94 3.67 4.63
N ASP A 270 -3.33 2.52 4.35
CA ASP A 270 -3.87 1.51 3.42
C ASP A 270 -4.32 0.27 4.18
N ILE A 271 -5.60 -0.10 4.07
CA ILE A 271 -6.23 -1.20 4.81
C ILE A 271 -5.78 -1.26 6.30
N PRO A 272 -5.82 -0.14 7.04
CA PRO A 272 -5.23 -0.08 8.38
C PRO A 272 -6.03 -0.90 9.39
N GLN A 273 -5.35 -1.39 10.42
CA GLN A 273 -6.04 -1.62 11.69
C GLN A 273 -6.30 -0.28 12.38
N THR A 274 -7.41 -0.18 13.09
CA THR A 274 -7.77 0.98 13.92
C THR A 274 -7.99 0.60 15.39
N ASN A 275 -8.18 -0.68 15.67
CA ASN A 275 -8.25 -1.29 17.00
C ASN A 275 -7.43 -2.58 16.99
N ILE A 276 -6.30 -2.63 17.71
CA ILE A 276 -5.43 -3.81 17.79
C ILE A 276 -6.13 -4.97 18.50
N LEU A 277 -6.99 -4.70 19.49
CA LEU A 277 -7.65 -5.75 20.26
C LEU A 277 -8.64 -6.58 19.42
N ASP A 278 -9.07 -6.04 18.27
CA ASP A 278 -9.88 -6.73 17.27
C ASP A 278 -9.04 -7.35 16.13
N PHE A 279 -7.72 -7.47 16.28
CA PHE A 279 -6.88 -8.10 15.26
C PHE A 279 -7.19 -9.60 15.09
N HIS A 280 -7.25 -10.06 13.83
CA HIS A 280 -7.70 -11.40 13.48
C HIS A 280 -6.84 -12.54 14.05
N ILE A 281 -5.53 -12.32 14.27
CA ILE A 281 -4.64 -13.31 14.88
C ILE A 281 -4.59 -13.06 16.38
N ARG A 282 -5.52 -13.67 17.10
CA ARG A 282 -5.63 -13.54 18.56
C ARG A 282 -4.31 -13.85 19.28
N ARG A 283 -3.55 -14.84 18.79
CA ARG A 283 -2.28 -15.24 19.40
C ARG A 283 -1.21 -14.14 19.36
N ASP A 284 -1.21 -13.29 18.33
CA ASP A 284 -0.27 -12.16 18.26
C ASP A 284 -0.60 -11.11 19.32
N ILE A 285 -1.89 -10.86 19.59
CA ILE A 285 -2.32 -9.98 20.69
C ILE A 285 -1.93 -10.58 22.04
N GLU A 286 -2.19 -11.87 22.26
CA GLU A 286 -1.84 -12.56 23.50
C GLU A 286 -0.33 -12.53 23.76
N ASN A 287 0.50 -12.85 22.76
CA ASN A 287 1.96 -12.77 22.89
C ASN A 287 2.41 -11.35 23.21
N LEU A 288 1.82 -10.32 22.57
CA LEU A 288 2.16 -8.93 22.85
C LEU A 288 1.84 -8.53 24.29
N LEU A 289 0.65 -8.87 24.78
CA LEU A 289 0.25 -8.58 26.16
C LEU A 289 1.14 -9.32 27.17
N GLU A 290 1.41 -10.61 26.93
CA GLU A 290 2.24 -11.44 27.79
C GLU A 290 3.69 -10.93 27.84
N ASP A 291 4.33 -10.76 26.67
CA ASP A 291 5.77 -10.48 26.60
C ASP A 291 6.12 -9.02 26.84
N ALA A 292 5.32 -8.08 26.33
CA ALA A 292 5.63 -6.65 26.43
C ALA A 292 4.96 -5.97 27.62
N PHE A 293 3.85 -6.50 28.11
CA PHE A 293 3.11 -5.87 29.21
C PHE A 293 3.02 -6.73 30.48
N SER A 294 3.39 -8.02 30.42
CA SER A 294 3.13 -8.98 31.50
C SER A 294 1.64 -9.03 31.87
N LEU A 295 0.77 -8.90 30.86
CA LEU A 295 -0.69 -8.92 30.94
C LEU A 295 -1.27 -10.07 30.12
N ASN A 296 -2.58 -10.28 30.26
CA ASN A 296 -3.42 -11.13 29.45
C ASN A 296 -4.80 -10.47 29.27
N ALA A 297 -5.69 -11.10 28.52
CA ALA A 297 -7.01 -10.54 28.23
C ALA A 297 -7.87 -10.26 29.48
N ASN A 298 -7.66 -10.98 30.59
CA ASN A 298 -8.47 -10.85 31.80
C ASN A 298 -7.98 -9.75 32.74
N ASN A 299 -6.76 -9.24 32.55
CA ASN A 299 -6.16 -8.21 33.41
C ASN A 299 -5.66 -6.98 32.61
N PHE A 300 -6.17 -6.78 31.40
CA PHE A 300 -5.79 -5.63 30.57
C PHE A 300 -6.05 -4.32 31.32
N ASN A 301 -5.00 -3.52 31.51
CA ASN A 301 -5.14 -2.20 32.11
C ASN A 301 -5.67 -1.20 31.07
N HIS A 302 -6.88 -0.67 31.31
CA HIS A 302 -7.51 0.34 30.47
C HIS A 302 -6.72 1.65 30.34
N ASP A 303 -5.77 1.94 31.22
CA ASP A 303 -4.85 3.08 31.04
C ASP A 303 -4.10 2.99 29.71
N PHE A 304 -3.80 1.77 29.25
CA PHE A 304 -3.11 1.54 27.97
C PHE A 304 -4.03 1.64 26.74
N ILE A 305 -5.36 1.78 26.86
CA ILE A 305 -6.25 1.63 25.69
C ILE A 305 -5.92 2.58 24.53
N GLY A 306 -5.46 3.80 24.83
CA GLY A 306 -5.02 4.75 23.79
C GLY A 306 -3.77 4.31 23.01
N ARG A 307 -3.00 3.32 23.49
CA ARG A 307 -1.90 2.70 22.73
C ARG A 307 -2.41 1.62 21.77
N PHE A 308 -3.57 1.03 22.06
CA PHE A 308 -4.13 -0.11 21.33
C PHE A 308 -5.30 0.25 20.40
N ASP A 309 -5.88 1.43 20.55
CA ASP A 309 -7.04 1.87 19.78
C ASP A 309 -6.90 3.34 19.36
N VAL A 310 -6.96 3.57 18.05
CA VAL A 310 -6.84 4.91 17.44
C VAL A 310 -7.99 5.83 17.87
N VAL A 311 -9.21 5.31 17.95
CA VAL A 311 -10.41 6.07 18.34
C VAL A 311 -10.30 6.48 19.80
N GLU A 312 -9.86 5.59 20.69
CA GLU A 312 -9.66 5.94 22.10
C GLU A 312 -8.54 6.97 22.26
N LYS A 313 -7.49 6.91 21.43
CA LYS A 313 -6.46 7.96 21.41
C LYS A 313 -7.01 9.29 20.90
N ILE A 314 -7.79 9.31 19.81
CA ILE A 314 -8.52 10.49 19.32
C ILE A 314 -9.37 11.11 20.42
N LYS A 315 -10.15 10.29 21.13
CA LYS A 315 -11.01 10.72 22.24
C LYS A 315 -10.21 11.40 23.35
N ARG A 316 -9.06 10.84 23.73
CA ARG A 316 -8.15 11.42 24.75
C ARG A 316 -7.52 12.73 24.28
N LYS A 317 -7.04 12.78 23.02
CA LYS A 317 -6.39 13.96 22.43
C LYS A 317 -7.36 15.05 21.98
N LYS A 318 -8.65 14.72 21.84
CA LYS A 318 -9.74 15.60 21.40
C LYS A 318 -9.54 16.21 20.01
N PHE A 319 -8.87 15.50 19.11
CA PHE A 319 -8.75 15.89 17.71
C PHE A 319 -8.58 14.67 16.81
N VAL A 320 -8.93 14.82 15.54
CA VAL A 320 -8.72 13.84 14.48
C VAL A 320 -7.64 14.38 13.53
N PRO A 321 -6.56 13.62 13.25
CA PRO A 321 -5.54 14.07 12.29
C PRO A 321 -6.14 14.18 10.88
N ASP A 322 -5.49 14.95 10.00
CA ASP A 322 -5.82 14.87 8.58
C ASP A 322 -5.43 13.49 8.04
N PHE A 323 -6.26 12.87 7.21
CA PHE A 323 -6.00 11.51 6.74
C PHE A 323 -6.56 11.22 5.34
N ILE A 324 -5.91 10.28 4.68
CA ILE A 324 -6.38 9.58 3.49
C ILE A 324 -6.48 8.11 3.88
N TYR A 325 -7.70 7.60 4.01
CA TYR A 325 -8.00 6.22 4.36
C TYR A 325 -8.26 5.43 3.07
N LEU A 326 -7.35 4.54 2.69
CA LEU A 326 -7.48 3.67 1.53
C LEU A 326 -8.00 2.31 1.99
N GLN A 327 -9.04 1.78 1.35
CA GLN A 327 -9.64 0.49 1.73
C GLN A 327 -9.94 -0.37 0.50
N ASN A 328 -9.45 -1.62 0.54
CA ASN A 328 -9.89 -2.65 -0.40
C ASN A 328 -11.29 -3.15 -0.01
N ILE A 329 -12.26 -3.07 -0.91
CA ILE A 329 -13.64 -3.53 -0.65
C ILE A 329 -13.73 -5.05 -0.46
N ASN A 330 -12.77 -5.81 -0.99
CA ASN A 330 -12.74 -7.26 -0.86
C ASN A 330 -12.21 -7.74 0.50
N ASP A 331 -11.69 -6.84 1.33
CA ASP A 331 -11.17 -7.15 2.66
C ASP A 331 -12.30 -7.15 3.70
N ALA A 332 -13.13 -8.19 3.70
CA ALA A 332 -14.33 -8.23 4.55
C ALA A 332 -14.01 -8.06 6.05
N PHE A 333 -12.86 -8.55 6.51
CA PHE A 333 -12.46 -8.45 7.91
C PHE A 333 -12.16 -7.00 8.30
N HIS A 334 -11.23 -6.33 7.59
CA HIS A 334 -10.86 -4.94 7.91
C HIS A 334 -12.00 -3.97 7.67
N ASN A 335 -12.82 -4.20 6.64
CA ASN A 335 -14.03 -3.40 6.43
C ASN A 335 -14.92 -3.42 7.67
N LYS A 336 -15.24 -4.62 8.20
CA LYS A 336 -16.15 -4.76 9.34
C LYS A 336 -15.53 -4.33 10.66
N ARG A 337 -14.30 -4.76 10.95
CA ARG A 337 -13.68 -4.65 12.28
C ARG A 337 -12.87 -3.37 12.47
N HIS A 338 -12.42 -2.73 11.40
CA HIS A 338 -11.54 -1.56 11.50
C HIS A 338 -12.14 -0.32 10.84
N LEU A 339 -12.57 -0.40 9.57
CA LEU A 339 -13.16 0.76 8.89
C LEU A 339 -14.51 1.14 9.51
N LEU A 340 -15.48 0.23 9.56
CA LEU A 340 -16.81 0.54 10.11
C LEU A 340 -16.74 0.94 11.59
N TYR A 341 -15.86 0.28 12.35
CA TYR A 341 -15.59 0.68 13.73
C TYR A 341 -15.09 2.13 13.82
N PHE A 342 -14.09 2.49 13.02
CA PHE A 342 -13.51 3.83 12.99
C PHE A 342 -14.53 4.89 12.57
N VAL A 343 -15.21 4.70 11.43
CA VAL A 343 -16.22 5.65 10.92
C VAL A 343 -17.34 5.88 11.93
N ASN A 344 -17.97 4.80 12.42
CA ASN A 344 -19.07 4.92 13.37
C ASN A 344 -18.64 5.55 14.69
N SER A 345 -17.39 5.34 15.09
CA SER A 345 -16.88 5.93 16.34
C SER A 345 -16.53 7.40 16.17
N LEU A 346 -15.98 7.81 15.02
CA LEU A 346 -15.77 9.23 14.72
C LEU A 346 -17.09 10.00 14.65
N GLU A 347 -18.13 9.42 14.02
CA GLU A 347 -19.47 10.00 13.97
C GLU A 347 -20.01 10.24 15.40
N LYS A 348 -19.85 9.25 16.30
CA LYS A 348 -20.27 9.38 17.70
C LYS A 348 -19.47 10.41 18.50
N LEU A 349 -18.16 10.54 18.23
CA LEU A 349 -17.32 11.53 18.89
C LEU A 349 -17.67 12.96 18.44
N GLY A 350 -18.14 13.14 17.20
CA GLY A 350 -18.61 14.43 16.69
C GLY A 350 -17.50 15.47 16.50
N PHE A 351 -16.23 15.06 16.50
CA PHE A 351 -15.12 15.96 16.20
C PHE A 351 -15.06 16.27 14.71
N PRO A 352 -14.86 17.54 14.32
CA PRO A 352 -14.65 17.88 12.92
C PRO A 352 -13.34 17.28 12.42
N TYR A 353 -13.33 16.76 11.20
CA TYR A 353 -12.12 16.22 10.57
C TYR A 353 -12.11 16.49 9.06
N LYS A 354 -10.90 16.55 8.49
CA LYS A 354 -10.68 16.77 7.04
C LYS A 354 -10.42 15.50 6.25
N GLY A 355 -10.31 14.38 6.96
CA GLY A 355 -9.93 13.11 6.38
C GLY A 355 -10.93 12.56 5.36
N ARG A 356 -10.39 11.88 4.35
CA ARG A 356 -11.10 11.37 3.17
C ARG A 356 -10.94 9.86 3.05
N TYR A 357 -11.94 9.20 2.49
CA TYR A 357 -11.96 7.75 2.30
C TYR A 357 -11.98 7.41 0.83
N TYR A 358 -11.07 6.53 0.42
CA TYR A 358 -10.97 6.05 -0.95
C TYR A 358 -10.99 4.53 -0.99
N PHE A 359 -11.77 3.99 -1.91
CA PHE A 359 -11.99 2.56 -2.05
C PHE A 359 -11.47 2.04 -3.37
N TYR A 360 -11.01 0.78 -3.36
CA TYR A 360 -10.57 0.06 -4.53
C TYR A 360 -10.97 -1.42 -4.47
N ASP A 361 -10.97 -2.08 -5.62
CA ASP A 361 -11.40 -3.47 -5.79
C ASP A 361 -10.21 -4.29 -6.34
N ILE A 362 -9.45 -4.93 -5.44
CA ILE A 362 -8.35 -5.83 -5.81
C ILE A 362 -8.58 -7.20 -5.18
N TRP A 363 -8.50 -8.25 -6.00
CA TRP A 363 -8.48 -9.64 -5.54
C TRP A 363 -7.16 -10.30 -5.90
N HIS A 364 -6.30 -10.55 -4.91
CA HIS A 364 -5.03 -11.24 -5.16
C HIS A 364 -5.23 -12.76 -5.08
N PRO A 365 -4.72 -13.55 -6.05
CA PRO A 365 -4.94 -15.00 -6.09
C PRO A 365 -4.56 -15.74 -4.79
N GLN A 366 -3.41 -15.37 -4.20
CA GLN A 366 -2.91 -15.99 -2.95
C GLN A 366 -3.30 -15.26 -1.66
N ARG A 367 -3.47 -13.93 -1.68
CA ARG A 367 -3.70 -13.10 -0.48
C ARG A 367 -5.17 -12.74 -0.30
N GLY A 368 -6.01 -13.04 -1.29
CA GLY A 368 -7.42 -12.64 -1.33
C GLY A 368 -7.59 -11.13 -1.32
N GLY A 369 -8.68 -10.68 -0.69
CA GLY A 369 -9.04 -9.28 -0.57
C GLY A 369 -8.17 -8.45 0.40
N HIS A 370 -7.42 -9.07 1.32
CA HIS A 370 -6.47 -8.36 2.20
C HIS A 370 -5.19 -8.01 1.43
N THR A 371 -5.33 -7.17 0.41
CA THR A 371 -4.25 -6.78 -0.49
C THR A 371 -4.20 -5.26 -0.59
N PRO A 372 -3.08 -4.62 -0.19
CA PRO A 372 -2.89 -3.18 -0.31
C PRO A 372 -2.63 -2.79 -1.78
N LEU A 373 -2.68 -1.48 -2.06
CA LEU A 373 -2.27 -0.94 -3.35
C LEU A 373 -0.80 -1.29 -3.68
N ASN A 374 -0.52 -1.40 -4.97
CA ASN A 374 0.83 -1.66 -5.46
C ASN A 374 1.74 -0.43 -5.29
N ARG A 375 3.05 -0.62 -5.53
CA ARG A 375 4.08 0.43 -5.43
C ARG A 375 3.72 1.67 -6.26
N HIS A 376 3.33 1.51 -7.51
CA HIS A 376 3.07 2.64 -8.41
C HIS A 376 1.90 3.50 -7.91
N ALA A 377 0.74 2.89 -7.68
CA ALA A 377 -0.44 3.60 -7.17
C ALA A 377 -0.13 4.28 -5.83
N THR A 378 0.55 3.57 -4.92
CA THR A 378 0.88 4.13 -3.61
C THR A 378 1.85 5.31 -3.70
N THR A 379 2.91 5.21 -4.50
CA THR A 379 3.88 6.32 -4.61
C THR A 379 3.26 7.53 -5.30
N THR A 380 2.35 7.33 -6.26
CA THR A 380 1.56 8.41 -6.86
C THR A 380 0.68 9.12 -5.83
N ILE A 381 -0.03 8.34 -4.98
CA ILE A 381 -0.83 8.88 -3.88
C ILE A 381 0.02 9.67 -2.90
N LEU A 382 1.16 9.13 -2.47
CA LEU A 382 2.05 9.79 -1.50
C LEU A 382 2.61 11.10 -2.02
N ASN A 383 2.95 11.18 -3.32
CA ASN A 383 3.45 12.40 -3.93
C ASN A 383 2.34 13.47 -4.00
N ALA A 384 1.14 13.06 -4.41
CA ALA A 384 -0.02 13.94 -4.52
C ALA A 384 -0.62 14.35 -3.17
N ALA A 385 -0.44 13.56 -2.10
CA ALA A 385 -1.00 13.85 -0.78
C ALA A 385 -0.43 15.12 -0.12
N PHE A 386 0.68 15.66 -0.62
CA PHE A 386 1.21 16.96 -0.23
C PHE A 386 0.57 18.15 -0.98
N GLU A 387 -0.22 17.88 -2.02
CA GLU A 387 -0.90 18.90 -2.81
C GLU A 387 -2.22 19.29 -2.14
N ALA A 388 -2.73 20.48 -2.47
CA ALA A 388 -4.03 20.93 -1.99
C ALA A 388 -5.18 20.15 -2.65
N GLU A 389 -5.04 19.85 -3.94
CA GLU A 389 -6.01 19.13 -4.77
C GLU A 389 -5.36 17.87 -5.33
N TYR A 390 -5.91 16.70 -5.00
CA TYR A 390 -5.38 15.39 -5.43
C TYR A 390 -6.46 14.37 -5.83
N SER A 391 -7.75 14.68 -5.66
CA SER A 391 -8.86 13.75 -5.93
C SER A 391 -8.85 13.22 -7.36
N GLU A 392 -8.63 14.07 -8.37
CA GLU A 392 -8.59 13.65 -9.78
C GLU A 392 -7.51 12.59 -10.02
N LYS A 393 -6.30 12.78 -9.48
CA LYS A 393 -5.19 11.82 -9.60
C LYS A 393 -5.53 10.47 -8.97
N PHE A 394 -6.39 10.44 -7.97
CA PHE A 394 -6.80 9.21 -7.28
C PHE A 394 -7.89 8.49 -8.07
N ILE A 395 -8.82 9.25 -8.66
CA ILE A 395 -9.84 8.72 -9.58
C ILE A 395 -9.16 8.10 -10.81
N ASP A 396 -8.12 8.74 -11.35
CA ASP A 396 -7.31 8.20 -12.45
C ASP A 396 -6.60 6.87 -12.10
N LEU A 397 -6.35 6.63 -10.81
CA LEU A 397 -5.84 5.35 -10.29
C LEU A 397 -6.95 4.30 -10.08
N GLY A 398 -8.20 4.63 -10.41
CA GLY A 398 -9.36 3.77 -10.21
C GLY A 398 -9.90 3.77 -8.79
N LEU A 399 -9.55 4.78 -7.97
CA LEU A 399 -10.07 4.91 -6.61
C LEU A 399 -11.43 5.61 -6.60
N THR A 400 -12.35 5.13 -5.76
CA THR A 400 -13.65 5.77 -5.52
C THR A 400 -13.64 6.52 -4.20
N GLU A 401 -13.80 7.84 -4.22
CA GLU A 401 -13.97 8.64 -3.01
C GLU A 401 -15.38 8.43 -2.42
N VAL A 402 -15.46 8.23 -1.10
CA VAL A 402 -16.73 8.07 -0.38
C VAL A 402 -16.74 9.03 0.80
N ASN A 403 -17.80 9.83 0.90
CA ASN A 403 -18.01 10.71 2.04
C ASN A 403 -18.91 10.04 3.08
N PHE A 404 -18.37 9.84 4.29
CA PHE A 404 -19.13 9.34 5.45
C PHE A 404 -19.61 10.47 6.37
N GLN A 405 -19.19 11.71 6.15
CA GLN A 405 -19.71 12.87 6.87
C GLN A 405 -21.10 13.22 6.32
N LYS A 406 -22.08 13.38 7.20
CA LYS A 406 -23.45 13.81 6.87
C LYS A 406 -23.57 15.31 6.78
#